data_AF-A0A6L8KFS2-F1
#
_entry.id   AF-A0A6L8KFS2-F1
#
_cell.length_a   1.000
_cell.length_b   1.000
_cell.length_c   1.000
_cell.angle_alpha   90.00
_cell.angle_beta   90.00
_cell.angle_gamma   90.00
#
_symmetry.space_group_name_H-M   'P 1'
#
loop_
_entity.id
_entity.type
_entity.pdbx_description
1 polymer ?
#
loop_
_entity_poly.entity_id
_entity_poly.type
_entity_poly.pdbx_seq_one_letter_code
_entity_poly.pdbx_strand_id
1 'polypeptide(L)'
;MNPQVVGIDELGGTYVFDIRTSNRTLKLNRFFWNMIRAEARNEYIEDAELSMTQAGLTDDEKDMIRRLDWIGLVRYGANFFVLEKFARVVKTPNLVVYALMRGQSFEDFMQTRQVPTMR
;
A
#
# COMPACT_ATOMS: atom_id res chain seq x y z
N MET A 1 3.34 -9.03 -25.76
CA MET A 1 3.92 -8.02 -24.85
C MET A 1 3.31 -6.67 -25.23
N ASN A 2 2.87 -5.84 -24.27
CA ASN A 2 2.23 -4.57 -24.59
C ASN A 2 3.31 -3.57 -25.09
N PRO A 3 3.25 -3.04 -26.32
CA PRO A 3 4.25 -2.11 -26.84
C PRO A 3 4.29 -0.77 -26.08
N GLN A 4 3.23 -0.41 -25.36
CA GLN A 4 3.16 0.83 -24.57
C GLN A 4 4.04 0.81 -23.32
N VAL A 5 4.52 -0.36 -22.88
CA VAL A 5 5.35 -0.50 -21.66
C VAL A 5 6.81 -0.84 -21.99
N VAL A 6 7.23 -0.68 -23.24
CA VAL A 6 8.64 -0.84 -23.61
C VAL A 6 9.50 0.19 -22.85
N GLY A 7 10.58 -0.27 -22.23
CA GLY A 7 11.49 0.56 -21.41
C GLY A 7 11.02 0.78 -19.97
N ILE A 8 9.88 0.22 -19.55
CA ILE A 8 9.36 0.47 -18.20
C ILE A 8 10.25 -0.09 -17.10
N ASP A 9 10.98 -1.17 -17.37
CA ASP A 9 11.92 -1.80 -16.43
C ASP A 9 13.16 -0.92 -16.16
N GLU A 10 13.42 0.09 -16.99
CA GLU A 10 14.50 1.07 -16.81
C GLU A 10 14.11 2.18 -15.81
N LEU A 11 12.82 2.31 -15.49
CA LEU A 11 12.32 3.31 -14.54
C LEU A 11 12.56 2.84 -13.10
N GLY A 12 13.70 3.22 -12.54
CA GLY A 12 14.04 2.95 -11.14
C GLY A 12 12.94 3.40 -10.16
N GLY A 13 12.62 2.55 -9.19
CA GLY A 13 11.63 2.84 -8.15
C GLY A 13 10.18 2.88 -8.62
N THR A 14 9.88 2.43 -9.85
CA THR A 14 8.53 2.35 -10.40
C THR A 14 8.06 0.90 -10.47
N TYR A 15 6.87 0.62 -9.93
CA TYR A 15 6.30 -0.74 -9.91
C TYR A 15 4.94 -0.72 -10.60
N VAL A 16 4.87 -1.36 -11.76
CA VAL A 16 3.72 -1.26 -12.67
C VAL A 16 2.58 -2.14 -12.19
N PHE A 17 1.41 -1.54 -11.99
CA PHE A 17 0.18 -2.27 -11.71
C PHE A 17 -0.54 -2.62 -13.01
N ASP A 18 -0.06 -3.68 -13.69
CA ASP A 18 -0.67 -4.22 -14.90
C ASP A 18 -1.73 -5.29 -14.60
N ILE A 19 -2.32 -5.89 -15.65
CA ILE A 19 -3.34 -6.94 -15.51
C ILE A 19 -2.78 -8.18 -14.79
N ARG A 20 -1.50 -8.53 -14.99
CA ARG A 20 -0.88 -9.72 -14.38
C ARG A 20 -0.71 -9.52 -12.88
N THR A 21 -0.17 -8.38 -12.48
CA THR A 21 -0.04 -7.96 -11.09
C THR A 21 -1.42 -7.86 -10.44
N SER A 22 -2.37 -7.18 -11.09
CA SER A 22 -3.74 -7.03 -10.58
C SER A 22 -4.45 -8.36 -10.34
N ASN A 23 -4.27 -9.35 -11.22
CA ASN A 23 -4.84 -10.68 -11.05
C ASN A 23 -4.17 -11.42 -9.87
N ARG A 24 -2.83 -11.44 -9.82
CA ARG A 24 -2.07 -12.12 -8.76
C ARG A 24 -2.39 -11.56 -7.37
N THR A 25 -2.54 -10.24 -7.24
CA THR A 25 -2.76 -9.56 -5.96
C THR A 25 -4.22 -9.11 -5.77
N LEU A 26 -5.17 -9.76 -6.45
CA LEU A 26 -6.58 -9.35 -6.44
C LEU A 26 -7.17 -9.34 -5.01
N LYS A 27 -6.88 -10.37 -4.21
CA LYS A 27 -7.39 -10.48 -2.83
C LYS A 27 -6.83 -9.36 -1.95
N LEU A 28 -5.52 -9.13 -1.99
CA LEU A 28 -4.86 -8.05 -1.28
C LEU A 28 -5.43 -6.68 -1.63
N ASN A 29 -5.56 -6.37 -2.92
CA ASN A 29 -6.11 -5.10 -3.36
C ASN A 29 -7.59 -4.94 -2.97
N ARG A 30 -8.38 -6.02 -3.00
CA ARG A 30 -9.78 -6.02 -2.57
C ARG A 30 -9.91 -5.83 -1.06
N PHE A 31 -9.03 -6.43 -0.27
CA PHE A 31 -8.95 -6.22 1.17
C PHE A 31 -8.75 -4.74 1.49
N PHE A 32 -7.75 -4.09 0.88
CA PHE A 32 -7.55 -2.64 1.08
C PHE A 32 -8.68 -1.78 0.52
N TRP A 33 -9.27 -2.16 -0.62
CA TRP A 33 -10.43 -1.47 -1.18
C TRP A 33 -11.62 -1.48 -0.21
N ASN A 34 -11.85 -2.60 0.50
CA ASN A 34 -12.98 -2.74 1.42
C ASN A 34 -12.93 -1.74 2.59
N MET A 35 -11.78 -1.13 2.88
CA MET A 35 -11.62 -0.12 3.93
C MET A 35 -12.44 1.17 3.70
N ILE A 36 -13.08 1.33 2.53
CA ILE A 36 -14.13 2.34 2.33
C ILE A 36 -15.35 2.10 3.25
N ARG A 37 -15.63 0.85 3.62
CA ARG A 37 -16.77 0.44 4.45
C ARG A 37 -16.42 0.51 5.92
N ALA A 38 -17.35 0.98 6.75
CA ALA A 38 -17.11 1.11 8.19
C ALA A 38 -16.94 -0.26 8.85
N GLU A 39 -17.72 -1.24 8.41
CA GLU A 39 -17.74 -2.61 8.90
C GLU A 39 -16.37 -3.25 8.72
N ALA A 40 -15.80 -3.19 7.51
CA ALA A 40 -14.47 -3.74 7.22
C ALA A 40 -13.36 -3.06 8.04
N ARG A 41 -13.47 -1.74 8.29
CA ARG A 41 -12.52 -1.05 9.16
C ARG A 41 -12.63 -1.53 10.60
N ASN A 42 -13.85 -1.67 11.11
CA ASN A 42 -14.11 -2.11 12.47
C ASN A 42 -13.63 -3.56 12.67
N GLU A 43 -13.92 -4.47 11.73
CA GLU A 43 -13.40 -5.84 11.74
C GLU A 43 -11.87 -5.88 11.83
N TYR A 44 -11.18 -5.07 11.02
CA TYR A 44 -9.72 -4.98 11.09
C TYR A 44 -9.20 -4.40 12.42
N ILE A 45 -9.87 -3.38 12.96
CA ILE A 45 -9.49 -2.73 14.22
C ILE A 45 -9.71 -3.67 15.41
N GLU A 46 -10.77 -4.47 15.38
CA GLU A 46 -11.12 -5.44 16.43
C GLU A 46 -10.22 -6.67 16.38
N ASP A 47 -10.05 -7.27 15.20
CA ASP A 47 -9.20 -8.45 14.99
C ASP A 47 -8.58 -8.45 13.58
N ALA A 48 -7.40 -7.83 13.47
CA ALA A 48 -6.67 -7.72 12.21
C ALA A 48 -6.34 -9.10 11.60
N GLU A 49 -5.95 -10.08 12.42
CA GLU A 49 -5.54 -11.40 11.94
C GLU A 49 -6.74 -12.19 11.39
N LEU A 50 -7.87 -12.15 12.09
CA LEU A 50 -9.10 -12.76 11.61
C LEU A 50 -9.56 -12.09 10.31
N SER A 51 -9.56 -10.74 10.25
CA SER A 51 -9.96 -9.98 9.07
C SER A 51 -9.11 -10.32 7.83
N MET A 52 -7.78 -10.38 7.99
CA MET A 52 -6.87 -10.77 6.90
C MET A 52 -7.04 -12.24 6.50
N THR A 53 -7.29 -13.13 7.47
CA THR A 53 -7.52 -14.56 7.21
C THR A 53 -8.83 -14.79 6.46
N GLN A 54 -9.92 -14.11 6.84
CA GLN A 54 -11.20 -14.16 6.15
C GLN A 54 -11.13 -13.58 4.72
N ALA A 55 -10.29 -12.56 4.51
CA ALA A 55 -9.98 -12.05 3.18
C ALA A 55 -9.15 -13.03 2.31
N GLY A 56 -8.66 -14.12 2.90
CA GLY A 56 -7.91 -15.16 2.22
C GLY A 56 -6.52 -14.70 1.79
N LEU A 57 -5.92 -13.78 2.56
CA LEU A 57 -4.54 -13.33 2.35
C LEU A 57 -3.55 -14.43 2.74
N THR A 58 -2.43 -14.47 2.02
CA THR A 58 -1.29 -15.33 2.30
C THR A 58 -0.52 -14.86 3.54
N ASP A 59 0.31 -15.73 4.12
CA ASP A 59 1.10 -15.37 5.30
C ASP A 59 2.10 -14.25 5.01
N ASP A 60 2.67 -14.22 3.81
CA ASP A 60 3.56 -13.13 3.36
C ASP A 60 2.82 -11.79 3.24
N GLU A 61 1.59 -11.79 2.69
CA GLU A 61 0.74 -10.59 2.60
C GLU A 61 0.38 -10.08 4.00
N LYS A 62 0.03 -10.98 4.92
CA LYS A 62 -0.25 -10.65 6.32
C LYS A 62 0.98 -10.07 7.02
N ASP A 63 2.15 -10.65 6.81
CA ASP A 63 3.39 -10.16 7.43
C ASP A 63 3.72 -8.74 6.96
N MET A 64 3.59 -8.45 5.66
CA MET A 64 3.78 -7.09 5.15
C MET A 64 2.77 -6.09 5.76
N ILE A 65 1.51 -6.49 5.95
CA ILE A 65 0.49 -5.65 6.60
C ILE A 65 0.85 -5.41 8.07
N ARG A 66 1.19 -6.46 8.83
CA ARG A 66 1.58 -6.36 10.25
C ARG A 66 2.76 -5.40 10.46
N ARG A 67 3.77 -5.48 9.59
CA ARG A 67 4.96 -4.63 9.67
C ARG A 67 4.76 -3.23 9.11
N LEU A 68 3.58 -2.93 8.56
CA LEU A 68 3.31 -1.71 7.79
C LEU A 68 4.39 -1.48 6.71
N ASP A 69 4.77 -2.54 6.01
CA ASP A 69 5.82 -2.53 4.99
C ASP A 69 5.29 -1.90 3.69
N TRP A 70 5.13 -0.58 3.69
CA TRP A 70 4.47 0.16 2.62
C TRP A 70 5.12 -0.07 1.26
N ILE A 71 6.45 0.01 1.18
CA ILE A 71 7.18 -0.22 -0.06
C ILE A 71 7.16 -1.70 -0.46
N GLY A 72 7.23 -2.61 0.51
CA GLY A 72 7.04 -4.04 0.29
C GLY A 72 5.68 -4.35 -0.34
N LEU A 73 4.61 -3.76 0.19
CA LEU A 73 3.25 -3.91 -0.36
C LEU A 73 3.15 -3.39 -1.80
N VAL A 74 3.73 -2.22 -2.11
CA VAL A 74 3.75 -1.70 -3.49
C VAL A 74 4.57 -2.59 -4.42
N ARG A 75 5.77 -3.02 -4.00
CA ARG A 75 6.61 -3.97 -4.73
C ARG A 75 5.91 -5.29 -4.99
N TYR A 76 5.17 -5.78 -4.00
CA TYR A 76 4.40 -7.00 -4.10
C TYR A 76 3.23 -6.88 -5.07
N GLY A 77 2.71 -5.68 -5.31
CA GLY A 77 1.62 -5.42 -6.26
C GLY A 77 0.34 -4.89 -5.62
N ALA A 78 0.40 -4.31 -4.43
CA ALA A 78 -0.67 -3.46 -3.91
C ALA A 78 -0.68 -2.13 -4.69
N ASN A 79 -1.84 -1.75 -5.21
CA ASN A 79 -2.03 -0.44 -5.82
C ASN A 79 -2.05 0.64 -4.72
N PHE A 80 -1.29 1.70 -4.91
CA PHE A 80 -1.17 2.75 -3.90
C PHE A 80 -2.52 3.39 -3.51
N PHE A 81 -3.45 3.56 -4.46
CA PHE A 81 -4.75 4.20 -4.19
C PHE A 81 -5.68 3.37 -3.32
N VAL A 82 -5.51 2.05 -3.27
CA VAL A 82 -6.23 1.21 -2.30
C VAL A 82 -5.47 1.16 -0.97
N LEU A 83 -4.13 1.11 -1.03
CA LEU A 83 -3.27 1.14 0.15
C LEU A 83 -3.44 2.43 0.98
N GLU A 84 -3.67 3.57 0.34
CA GLU A 84 -3.96 4.84 1.01
C GLU A 84 -5.21 4.75 1.92
N LYS A 85 -6.22 3.95 1.54
CA LYS A 85 -7.40 3.74 2.39
C LYS A 85 -7.04 3.04 3.68
N PHE A 86 -6.15 2.05 3.59
CA PHE A 86 -5.60 1.37 4.76
C PHE A 86 -4.74 2.29 5.62
N ALA A 87 -3.93 3.16 5.00
CA ALA A 87 -3.15 4.17 5.71
C ALA A 87 -4.02 5.04 6.62
N ARG A 88 -5.26 5.38 6.19
CA ARG A 88 -6.24 6.07 7.05
C ARG A 88 -6.71 5.23 8.24
N VAL A 89 -6.91 3.92 8.07
CA VAL A 89 -7.32 2.99 9.16
C VAL A 89 -6.26 2.95 10.25
N VAL A 90 -4.98 2.83 9.86
CA VAL A 90 -3.83 2.82 10.78
C VAL A 90 -3.31 4.22 11.12
N LYS A 91 -4.08 5.26 10.80
CA LYS A 91 -3.79 6.67 11.14
C LYS A 91 -2.40 7.15 10.68
N THR A 92 -1.92 6.64 9.56
CA THR A 92 -0.65 7.05 8.94
C THR A 92 -0.94 7.98 7.75
N PRO A 93 -0.61 9.28 7.83
CA PRO A 93 -0.83 10.21 6.73
C PRO A 93 0.06 9.91 5.53
N ASN A 94 -0.38 10.27 4.32
CA ASN A 94 0.34 9.92 3.10
C ASN A 94 1.79 10.42 3.06
N LEU A 95 2.08 11.63 3.57
CA LEU A 95 3.45 12.15 3.57
C LEU A 95 4.39 11.29 4.42
N VAL A 96 3.88 10.68 5.50
CA VAL A 96 4.63 9.71 6.30
C VAL A 96 4.82 8.41 5.51
N VAL A 97 3.77 7.91 4.85
CA VAL A 97 3.88 6.73 3.96
C VAL A 97 4.94 6.95 2.87
N TYR A 98 4.98 8.13 2.25
CA TYR A 98 5.99 8.46 1.23
C TYR A 98 7.41 8.49 1.79
N ALA A 99 7.60 9.06 2.98
CA ALA A 99 8.89 9.06 3.66
C ALA A 99 9.39 7.63 3.94
N LEU A 100 8.50 6.78 4.49
CA LEU A 100 8.77 5.37 4.75
C LEU A 100 9.11 4.62 3.46
N MET A 101 8.38 4.86 2.36
CA MET A 101 8.68 4.24 1.07
C MET A 101 10.04 4.66 0.49
N ARG A 102 10.51 5.86 0.80
CA ARG A 102 11.84 6.35 0.44
C ARG A 102 12.95 5.88 1.38
N GLY A 103 12.62 5.23 2.50
CA GLY A 103 13.59 4.73 3.47
C GLY A 103 14.31 5.84 4.24
N GLN A 104 13.63 6.96 4.49
CA GLN A 104 14.19 8.12 5.20
C GLN A 104 13.23 8.64 6.26
N SER A 105 13.73 9.50 7.15
CA SER A 105 12.90 10.15 8.17
C SER A 105 11.83 11.04 7.52
N PHE A 106 10.76 11.32 8.27
CA PHE A 106 9.72 12.24 7.81
C PHE A 106 10.26 13.66 7.62
N GLU A 107 11.14 14.09 8.53
CA GLU A 107 11.83 15.36 8.52
C GLU A 107 12.66 15.53 7.24
N ASP A 108 13.51 14.55 6.90
CA ASP A 108 14.32 14.57 5.67
C ASP A 108 13.43 14.52 4.43
N PHE A 109 12.29 13.82 4.48
CA PHE A 109 11.33 13.83 3.39
C PHE A 109 10.72 15.21 3.17
N MET A 110 10.31 15.88 4.23
CA MET A 110 9.71 17.20 4.16
C MET A 110 10.67 18.27 3.64
N GLN A 111 11.98 18.15 3.91
CA GLN A 111 12.99 19.04 3.31
C GLN A 111 13.00 18.99 1.77
N THR A 112 12.52 17.90 1.17
CA THR A 112 12.45 17.78 -0.29
C THR A 112 11.17 18.36 -0.89
N ARG A 113 10.21 18.82 -0.07
CA ARG A 113 8.90 19.31 -0.53
C ARG A 113 8.84 20.84 -0.47
N GLN A 114 8.09 21.45 -1.37
CA GLN A 114 7.83 22.89 -1.38
C GLN A 114 6.44 23.23 -0.80
N VAL A 115 6.01 22.52 0.25
CA VAL A 115 4.73 22.77 0.91
C VAL A 115 4.94 23.22 2.37
N PRO A 116 4.22 24.26 2.83
CA PRO A 116 4.61 25.01 4.02
C PRO A 116 4.35 24.28 5.34
N THR A 117 3.33 23.42 5.43
CA THR A 117 3.04 22.62 6.63
C THR A 117 2.12 21.44 6.29
N MET A 118 2.25 20.36 7.06
CA MET A 118 1.27 19.28 7.12
C MET A 118 0.09 19.76 7.97
N ARG A 119 -1.10 19.94 7.37
CA ARG A 119 -2.34 20.18 8.12
C ARG A 119 -3.13 18.89 8.22
#